data_AF-A0A1T4V1J6-F1
#
_entry.id   AF-A0A1T4V1J6-F1
#
_cell.length_a   1.000
_cell.length_b   1.000
_cell.length_c   1.000
_cell.angle_alpha   90.00
_cell.angle_beta   90.00
_cell.angle_gamma   90.00
#
_symmetry.space_group_name_H-M   'P 1'
#
loop_
_entity.id
_entity.type
_entity.pdbx_description
1 polymer ?
#
loop_
_entity_poly.entity_id
_entity_poly.type
_entity_poly.pdbx_seq_one_letter_code
_entity_poly.pdbx_strand_id
1 'polypeptide(L)'
;MESKLYIVINAKQLFGQSLSKRLAQRGNTVVFLSNDEQLGYALAAEEPRVRFRYCESLGTTDIASEFLWSERCISTVHGVVIIVPIDELSLLADDYRQSLLSAFGCTESSQGRPLCVTYVVLPKQEDDHGALKSLHLDLCKQSHNVEKTNSKLKLNHIIMSDFKHCDSENNVTLANDTSELIHYLTSTTAKCLKSQTFYFANI
;
A
#
# COMPACT_ATOMS: atom_id res chain seq x y z
N MET A 1 -10.21 -20.03 1.55
CA MET A 1 -10.15 -18.63 1.12
C MET A 1 -9.35 -18.57 -0.17
N GLU A 2 -9.85 -17.86 -1.18
CA GLU A 2 -9.13 -17.63 -2.44
C GLU A 2 -7.92 -16.72 -2.16
N SER A 3 -6.71 -17.18 -2.49
CA SER A 3 -5.47 -16.43 -2.28
C SER A 3 -5.43 -15.24 -3.23
N LYS A 4 -5.35 -14.02 -2.67
CA LYS A 4 -5.19 -12.78 -3.46
C LYS A 4 -3.71 -12.42 -3.63
N LEU A 5 -3.40 -11.69 -4.70
CA LEU A 5 -2.06 -11.14 -4.93
C LEU A 5 -2.03 -9.65 -4.56
N TYR A 6 -1.10 -9.26 -3.69
CA TYR A 6 -0.82 -7.87 -3.35
C TYR A 6 0.60 -7.49 -3.76
N ILE A 7 0.80 -6.25 -4.19
CA ILE A 7 2.13 -5.65 -4.40
C ILE A 7 2.35 -4.61 -3.29
N VAL A 8 3.49 -4.66 -2.59
CA VAL A 8 3.87 -3.68 -1.57
C VAL A 8 5.11 -2.93 -2.05
N ILE A 9 5.01 -1.61 -2.16
CA ILE A 9 6.01 -0.69 -2.72
C ILE A 9 6.63 0.14 -1.60
N ASN A 10 7.92 0.47 -1.76
CA ASN A 10 8.72 1.21 -0.76
C ASN A 10 8.79 0.47 0.58
N ALA A 11 8.88 -0.86 0.51
CA ALA A 11 8.70 -1.73 1.65
C ALA A 11 9.99 -1.93 2.49
N LYS A 12 11.04 -1.13 2.22
CA LYS A 12 12.29 -1.10 2.99
C LYS A 12 12.08 -0.80 4.48
N GLN A 13 11.04 -0.02 4.79
CA GLN A 13 10.68 0.32 6.17
C GLN A 13 10.16 -0.91 6.94
N LEU A 14 10.43 -0.97 8.24
CA LEU A 14 9.99 -2.07 9.12
C LEU A 14 8.48 -2.32 9.01
N PHE A 15 7.68 -1.26 8.92
CA PHE A 15 6.24 -1.38 8.70
C PHE A 15 5.89 -2.09 7.38
N GLY A 16 6.57 -1.76 6.28
CA GLY A 16 6.36 -2.39 4.97
C GLY A 16 6.69 -3.89 4.98
N GLN A 17 7.75 -4.27 5.71
CA GLN A 17 8.12 -5.66 5.94
C GLN A 17 7.04 -6.38 6.77
N SER A 18 6.64 -5.81 7.91
CA SER A 18 5.62 -6.39 8.80
C SER A 18 4.27 -6.57 8.10
N LEU A 19 3.84 -5.57 7.34
CA LEU A 19 2.63 -5.64 6.51
C LEU A 19 2.71 -6.80 5.51
N SER A 20 3.85 -6.94 4.82
CA SER A 20 4.06 -7.99 3.83
C SER A 20 3.98 -9.39 4.45
N LYS A 21 4.66 -9.60 5.58
CA LYS A 21 4.60 -10.87 6.35
C LYS A 21 3.16 -11.21 6.74
N ARG A 22 2.43 -10.25 7.28
CA ARG A 22 1.07 -10.49 7.78
C ARG A 22 0.05 -10.73 6.66
N LEU A 23 0.16 -10.02 5.53
CA LEU A 23 -0.65 -10.31 4.35
C LEU A 23 -0.41 -11.76 3.88
N ALA A 24 0.84 -12.20 3.86
CA ALA A 24 1.23 -13.57 3.54
C ALA A 24 0.68 -14.60 4.55
N GLN A 25 0.80 -14.34 5.86
CA GLN A 25 0.26 -15.20 6.93
C GLN A 25 -1.26 -15.34 6.88
N ARG A 26 -1.97 -14.33 6.34
CA ARG A 26 -3.41 -14.39 6.07
C ARG A 26 -3.77 -15.17 4.80
N GLY A 27 -2.80 -15.82 4.16
CA GLY A 27 -2.99 -16.71 3.02
C GLY A 27 -2.91 -16.00 1.65
N ASN A 28 -2.47 -14.75 1.61
CA ASN A 28 -2.28 -14.03 0.35
C ASN A 28 -0.87 -14.29 -0.22
N THR A 29 -0.68 -14.00 -1.50
CA THR A 29 0.65 -13.88 -2.11
C THR A 29 1.04 -12.42 -2.12
N VAL A 30 2.28 -12.11 -1.76
CA VAL A 30 2.77 -10.73 -1.69
C VAL A 30 4.00 -10.59 -2.57
N VAL A 31 4.00 -9.62 -3.47
CA VAL A 31 5.20 -9.16 -4.18
C VAL A 31 5.72 -7.93 -3.46
N PHE A 32 6.93 -8.03 -2.94
CA PHE A 32 7.63 -6.99 -2.21
C PHE A 32 8.60 -6.29 -3.16
N LEU A 33 8.39 -4.99 -3.40
CA LEU A 33 9.26 -4.15 -4.23
C LEU A 33 10.19 -3.30 -3.34
N SER A 34 11.49 -3.46 -3.53
CA SER A 34 12.53 -2.69 -2.83
C SER A 34 13.80 -2.60 -3.68
N ASN A 35 14.62 -1.58 -3.44
CA ASN A 35 15.97 -1.48 -3.96
C ASN A 35 17.04 -2.04 -3.00
N ASP A 36 16.62 -2.59 -1.86
CA ASP A 36 17.47 -3.33 -0.94
C ASP A 36 17.34 -4.83 -1.19
N GLU A 37 18.30 -5.41 -1.90
CA GLU A 37 18.33 -6.83 -2.23
C GLU A 37 18.51 -7.71 -1.00
N GLN A 38 19.40 -7.32 -0.08
CA GLN A 38 19.71 -8.12 1.10
C GLN A 38 18.46 -8.27 1.96
N LEU A 39 17.77 -7.16 2.22
CA LEU A 39 16.52 -7.15 2.95
C LEU A 39 15.42 -7.93 2.22
N GLY A 40 15.29 -7.72 0.90
CA GLY A 40 14.28 -8.39 0.08
C GLY A 40 14.41 -9.91 0.11
N TYR A 41 15.63 -10.43 -0.08
CA TYR A 41 15.89 -11.87 -0.04
C TYR A 41 15.75 -12.45 1.37
N ALA A 42 16.16 -11.72 2.42
CA ALA A 42 15.95 -12.15 3.80
C ALA A 42 14.45 -12.34 4.09
N LEU A 43 13.63 -11.35 3.72
CA LEU A 43 12.18 -11.40 3.92
C LEU A 43 11.52 -12.55 3.16
N ALA A 44 11.91 -12.77 1.90
CA ALA A 44 11.37 -13.86 1.08
C ALA A 44 11.82 -15.26 1.58
N ALA A 45 12.97 -15.36 2.24
CA ALA A 45 13.43 -16.59 2.87
C ALA A 45 12.64 -16.92 4.14
N GLU A 46 12.21 -15.90 4.90
CA GLU A 46 11.41 -16.06 6.11
C GLU A 46 9.95 -16.45 5.82
N GLU A 47 9.32 -15.85 4.79
CA GLU A 47 7.91 -16.05 4.48
C GLU A 47 7.70 -16.55 3.03
N PRO A 48 7.41 -17.86 2.81
CA PRO A 48 7.36 -18.46 1.47
C PRO A 48 6.33 -17.87 0.49
N ARG A 49 5.35 -17.13 1.01
CA ARG A 49 4.31 -16.44 0.22
C ARG A 49 4.72 -15.02 -0.18
N VAL A 50 5.84 -14.52 0.34
CA VAL A 50 6.45 -13.26 -0.05
C VAL A 50 7.46 -13.52 -1.17
N ARG A 51 7.33 -12.77 -2.25
CA ARG A 51 8.24 -12.80 -3.40
C ARG A 51 8.92 -11.45 -3.51
N PHE A 52 10.25 -11.44 -3.44
CA PHE A 52 11.01 -10.23 -3.65
C PHE A 52 11.18 -9.94 -5.15
N ARG A 53 11.04 -8.67 -5.52
CA ARG A 53 11.41 -8.12 -6.82
C ARG A 53 12.20 -6.83 -6.60
N TYR A 54 13.39 -6.79 -7.18
CA TYR A 54 14.20 -5.59 -7.14
C TYR A 54 13.55 -4.49 -7.98
N CYS A 55 13.42 -3.30 -7.41
CA CYS A 55 12.88 -2.12 -8.06
C CYS A 55 13.78 -0.94 -7.70
N GLU A 56 14.66 -0.54 -8.63
CA GLU A 56 15.71 0.46 -8.40
C GLU A 56 15.12 1.82 -8.00
N SER A 57 14.11 2.26 -8.75
CA SER A 57 13.43 3.53 -8.53
C SER A 57 11.97 3.32 -8.13
N LEU A 58 11.41 4.31 -7.42
CA LEU A 58 9.95 4.44 -7.24
C LEU A 58 9.32 5.16 -8.45
N GLY A 59 9.97 5.11 -9.61
CA GLY A 59 9.44 5.64 -10.86
C GLY A 59 8.22 4.84 -11.32
N THR A 60 7.25 5.54 -11.90
CA THR A 60 5.99 4.94 -12.33
C THR A 60 6.18 3.85 -13.39
N THR A 61 7.19 3.97 -14.25
CA THR A 61 7.54 2.98 -15.28
C THR A 61 8.08 1.68 -14.69
N ASP A 62 8.98 1.76 -13.72
CA ASP A 62 9.60 0.57 -13.10
C ASP A 62 8.55 -0.20 -12.30
N ILE A 63 7.75 0.50 -11.51
CA ILE A 63 6.64 -0.10 -10.75
C ILE A 63 5.63 -0.76 -11.71
N ALA A 64 5.33 -0.12 -12.84
CA ALA A 64 4.41 -0.70 -13.82
C ALA A 64 4.97 -1.94 -14.52
N SER A 65 6.27 -1.96 -14.83
CA SER A 65 6.94 -3.16 -15.35
C SER A 65 6.78 -4.34 -14.39
N GLU A 66 7.01 -4.11 -13.10
CA GLU A 66 6.89 -5.14 -12.06
C GLU A 66 5.43 -5.55 -11.79
N PHE A 67 4.48 -4.62 -11.91
CA PHE A 67 3.05 -4.92 -11.87
C PHE A 67 2.65 -5.88 -13.00
N LEU A 68 3.00 -5.57 -14.25
CA LEU A 68 2.67 -6.39 -15.42
C LEU A 68 3.37 -7.75 -15.37
N TRP A 69 4.61 -7.80 -14.88
CA TRP A 69 5.31 -9.06 -14.64
C TRP A 69 4.56 -9.91 -13.61
N SER A 70 4.11 -9.31 -12.50
CA SER A 70 3.38 -10.00 -11.44
C SER A 70 2.06 -10.58 -11.95
N GLU A 71 1.32 -9.84 -12.77
CA GLU A 71 0.10 -10.35 -13.40
C GLU A 71 0.36 -11.51 -14.37
N ARG A 72 1.42 -11.43 -15.16
CA ARG A 72 1.78 -12.46 -16.14
C ARG A 72 2.31 -13.73 -15.48
N CYS A 73 3.08 -13.61 -14.40
CA CYS A 73 3.87 -14.71 -13.84
C CYS A 73 3.32 -15.30 -12.55
N ILE A 74 2.42 -14.60 -11.85
CA ILE A 74 1.89 -15.04 -10.56
C ILE A 74 0.37 -15.18 -10.61
N SER A 75 -0.36 -14.06 -10.74
CA SER A 75 -1.83 -14.00 -10.65
C SER A 75 -2.28 -12.57 -10.91
N THR A 76 -3.57 -12.34 -11.19
CA THR A 76 -4.16 -10.99 -11.21
C THR A 76 -3.87 -10.23 -9.91
N VAL A 77 -3.44 -8.97 -10.03
CA VAL A 77 -3.14 -8.13 -8.86
C VAL A 77 -4.43 -7.61 -8.27
N HIS A 78 -4.66 -7.92 -7.00
CA HIS A 78 -5.87 -7.53 -6.28
C HIS A 78 -5.72 -6.19 -5.56
N GLY A 79 -4.49 -5.82 -5.21
CA GLY A 79 -4.22 -4.53 -4.60
C GLY A 79 -2.76 -4.16 -4.63
N VAL A 80 -2.52 -2.86 -4.68
CA VAL A 80 -1.20 -2.24 -4.56
C VAL A 80 -1.18 -1.45 -3.28
N VAL A 81 -0.16 -1.64 -2.45
CA VAL A 81 0.08 -0.86 -1.25
C VAL A 81 1.37 -0.08 -1.44
N ILE A 82 1.31 1.24 -1.28
CA ILE A 82 2.46 2.13 -1.40
C ILE A 82 2.74 2.69 -0.02
N ILE A 83 3.91 2.38 0.53
CA ILE A 83 4.37 2.99 1.78
C ILE A 83 4.95 4.37 1.45
N VAL A 84 4.45 5.40 2.12
CA VAL A 84 4.80 6.81 1.87
C VAL A 84 5.33 7.42 3.16
N PRO A 85 6.65 7.54 3.32
CA PRO A 85 7.22 8.40 4.34
C PRO A 85 6.69 9.84 4.20
N ILE A 86 6.48 10.54 5.31
CA ILE A 86 5.95 11.93 5.29
C ILE A 86 6.88 12.94 4.58
N ASP A 87 8.16 12.63 4.39
CA ASP A 87 9.07 13.44 3.60
C ASP A 87 9.01 13.12 2.09
N GLU A 88 8.27 12.08 1.70
CA GLU A 88 8.08 11.63 0.32
C GLU A 88 6.62 11.84 -0.17
N LEU A 89 5.91 12.87 0.34
CA LEU A 89 4.52 13.16 -0.05
C LEU A 89 4.31 13.43 -1.53
N SER A 90 5.38 13.67 -2.31
CA SER A 90 5.32 13.70 -3.78
C SER A 90 4.73 12.42 -4.38
N LEU A 91 4.83 11.27 -3.68
CA LEU A 91 4.21 10.01 -4.06
C LEU A 91 2.67 10.01 -3.94
N LEU A 92 2.09 10.96 -3.21
CA LEU A 92 0.64 11.20 -3.13
C LEU A 92 0.15 12.21 -4.17
N ALA A 93 1.05 12.89 -4.88
CA ALA A 93 0.67 13.91 -5.85
C ALA A 93 -0.19 13.31 -6.96
N ASP A 94 -1.20 14.08 -7.39
CA ASP A 94 -2.13 13.64 -8.44
C ASP A 94 -1.40 13.28 -9.73
N ASP A 95 -0.37 14.02 -10.13
CA ASP A 95 0.39 13.75 -11.35
C ASP A 95 1.15 12.41 -11.28
N TYR A 96 1.77 12.12 -10.14
CA TYR A 96 2.43 10.84 -9.91
C TYR A 96 1.42 9.69 -9.96
N ARG A 97 0.29 9.86 -9.26
CA ARG A 97 -0.82 8.90 -9.24
C ARG A 97 -1.36 8.64 -10.65
N GLN A 98 -1.68 9.67 -11.42
CA GLN A 98 -2.19 9.50 -12.79
C GLN A 98 -1.16 8.82 -13.70
N SER A 99 0.11 9.18 -13.55
CA SER A 99 1.21 8.58 -14.32
C SER A 99 1.35 7.09 -14.01
N LEU A 100 1.31 6.70 -12.74
CA LEU A 100 1.37 5.29 -12.31
C LEU A 100 0.19 4.49 -12.85
N LEU A 101 -1.01 5.06 -12.75
CA LEU A 101 -2.23 4.42 -13.22
C LEU A 101 -2.26 4.25 -14.74
N SER A 102 -1.79 5.26 -15.47
CA SER A 102 -1.62 5.18 -16.92
C SER A 102 -0.64 4.06 -17.29
N ALA A 103 0.48 3.98 -16.57
CA ALA A 103 1.52 2.99 -16.80
C ALA A 103 1.09 1.54 -16.50
N PHE A 104 0.22 1.33 -15.50
CA PHE A 104 -0.40 0.01 -15.27
C PHE A 104 -1.25 -0.48 -16.44
N GLY A 105 -1.61 0.40 -17.38
CA GLY A 105 -2.35 -0.01 -18.57
C GLY A 105 -3.68 -0.64 -18.19
N CYS A 106 -4.44 -0.03 -17.27
CA CYS A 106 -5.72 -0.54 -16.77
C CYS A 106 -6.84 -0.44 -17.85
N THR A 107 -6.57 -0.98 -19.03
CA THR A 107 -7.52 -1.41 -20.05
C THR A 107 -8.10 -2.74 -19.58
N GLU A 108 -9.30 -2.63 -18.98
CA GLU A 108 -10.22 -3.75 -18.75
C GLU A 108 -9.61 -4.94 -18.01
N SER A 109 -9.64 -4.90 -16.67
CA SER A 109 -9.46 -6.13 -15.91
C SER A 109 -10.52 -7.13 -16.40
N SER A 110 -10.08 -8.30 -16.83
CA SER A 110 -10.90 -9.38 -17.39
C SER A 110 -11.96 -9.92 -16.41
N GLN A 111 -12.04 -9.34 -15.19
CA GLN A 111 -12.98 -9.71 -14.13
C GLN A 111 -13.89 -8.56 -13.65
N GLY A 112 -13.83 -7.36 -14.23
CA GLY A 112 -14.75 -6.25 -13.90
C GLY A 112 -14.64 -5.70 -12.47
N ARG A 113 -13.57 -6.02 -11.73
CA ARG A 113 -13.31 -5.51 -10.37
C ARG A 113 -12.29 -4.36 -10.44
N PRO A 114 -12.52 -3.25 -9.72
CA PRO A 114 -11.59 -2.12 -9.71
C PRO A 114 -10.29 -2.49 -8.97
N LEU A 115 -9.15 -2.08 -9.52
CA LEU A 115 -7.85 -2.20 -8.83
C LEU A 115 -7.85 -1.28 -7.61
N CYS A 116 -7.43 -1.82 -6.47
CA CYS A 116 -7.35 -1.10 -5.21
C CYS A 116 -5.92 -0.63 -4.95
N VAL A 117 -5.67 0.68 -4.93
CA VAL A 117 -4.38 1.27 -4.57
C VAL A 117 -4.52 1.93 -3.19
N THR A 118 -3.68 1.52 -2.25
CA THR A 118 -3.68 2.02 -0.88
C THR A 118 -2.35 2.69 -0.58
N TYR A 119 -2.38 3.98 -0.28
CA TYR A 119 -1.24 4.72 0.22
C TYR A 119 -1.24 4.65 1.75
N VAL A 120 -0.14 4.20 2.33
CA VAL A 120 0.07 4.20 3.78
C VAL A 120 1.11 5.24 4.11
N VAL A 121 0.67 6.37 4.67
CA VAL A 121 1.52 7.49 5.06
C VAL A 121 2.02 7.26 6.47
N LEU A 122 3.34 7.28 6.64
CA LEU A 122 4.01 7.04 7.91
C LEU A 122 4.73 8.30 8.42
N PRO A 123 4.74 8.55 9.73
CA PRO A 123 5.58 9.57 10.34
C PRO A 123 7.05 9.17 10.19
N LYS A 124 7.94 10.17 10.16
CA LYS A 124 9.39 9.98 10.25
C LYS A 124 9.93 10.29 11.65
N GLN A 125 9.19 11.08 12.41
CA GLN A 125 9.54 11.50 13.77
C GLN A 125 8.26 11.81 14.56
N GLU A 126 8.35 11.84 15.90
CA GLU A 126 7.20 12.11 16.77
C GLU A 126 6.54 13.47 16.48
N ASP A 127 7.30 14.49 16.08
CA ASP A 127 6.76 15.83 15.84
C ASP A 127 5.87 15.96 14.57
N ASP A 128 5.79 14.90 13.76
CA ASP A 128 5.05 14.92 12.49
C ASP A 128 3.52 14.88 12.66
N HIS A 129 3.00 14.67 13.88
CA HIS A 129 1.57 14.56 14.16
C HIS A 129 0.74 15.72 13.59
N GLY A 130 1.22 16.96 13.70
CA GLY A 130 0.52 18.15 13.19
C GLY A 130 0.41 18.18 11.66
N ALA A 131 1.47 17.77 10.97
CA ALA A 131 1.51 17.68 9.52
C ALA A 131 0.61 16.54 9.01
N LEU A 132 0.67 15.36 9.65
CA LEU A 132 -0.18 14.21 9.31
C LEU A 132 -1.66 14.48 9.52
N LYS A 133 -2.02 15.18 10.61
CA LYS A 133 -3.40 15.61 10.85
C LYS A 133 -3.89 16.58 9.77
N SER A 134 -3.05 17.53 9.35
CA SER A 134 -3.40 18.48 8.29
C SER A 134 -3.60 17.77 6.96
N LEU A 135 -2.68 16.86 6.61
CA LEU A 135 -2.77 16.00 5.43
C LEU A 135 -4.04 15.14 5.44
N HIS A 136 -4.40 14.56 6.59
CA HIS A 136 -5.64 13.80 6.76
C HIS A 136 -6.86 14.62 6.40
N LEU A 137 -6.97 15.83 6.96
CA LEU A 137 -8.10 16.72 6.70
C LEU A 137 -8.19 17.10 5.22
N ASP A 138 -7.06 17.35 4.57
CA ASP A 138 -7.04 17.73 3.16
C ASP A 138 -7.40 16.55 2.24
N LEU A 139 -6.88 15.34 2.50
CA LEU A 139 -7.28 14.13 1.77
C LEU A 139 -8.76 13.79 2.00
N CYS A 140 -9.28 14.02 3.21
CA CYS A 140 -10.72 13.90 3.49
C CYS A 140 -11.54 14.86 2.62
N LYS A 141 -11.17 16.16 2.55
CA LYS A 141 -11.86 17.12 1.67
C LYS A 141 -11.81 16.70 0.20
N GLN A 142 -10.65 16.24 -0.27
CA GLN A 142 -10.48 15.76 -1.65
C GLN A 142 -11.34 14.52 -1.94
N SER A 143 -11.46 13.60 -0.97
CA SER A 143 -12.29 12.39 -1.12
C SER A 143 -13.78 12.67 -1.30
N HIS A 144 -14.25 13.83 -0.80
CA HIS A 144 -15.64 14.28 -0.95
C HIS A 144 -15.90 15.04 -2.26
N ASN A 145 -14.87 15.39 -3.04
CA ASN A 145 -15.02 15.95 -4.38
C ASN A 145 -15.24 14.82 -5.39
N VAL A 146 -16.45 14.24 -5.37
CA VAL A 146 -16.86 13.01 -6.07
C VAL A 146 -16.87 13.14 -7.62
N GLU A 147 -16.70 14.33 -8.19
CA GLU A 147 -16.97 14.57 -9.61
C GLU A 147 -15.90 14.11 -10.60
N LYS A 148 -14.70 13.69 -10.19
CA LYS A 148 -13.63 13.42 -11.15
C LYS A 148 -12.78 12.22 -10.76
N THR A 149 -13.17 11.01 -11.14
CA THR A 149 -12.22 9.97 -11.62
C THR A 149 -12.91 8.64 -11.98
N ASN A 150 -12.37 7.99 -13.02
CA ASN A 150 -12.72 6.69 -13.57
C ASN A 150 -13.17 5.66 -12.52
N SER A 151 -14.34 5.03 -12.74
CA SER A 151 -14.93 3.96 -11.90
C SER A 151 -14.10 2.67 -11.79
N LYS A 152 -12.99 2.58 -12.53
CA LYS A 152 -12.12 1.40 -12.63
C LYS A 152 -11.11 1.28 -11.50
N LEU A 153 -11.00 2.31 -10.64
CA LEU A 153 -9.97 2.41 -9.62
C LEU A 153 -10.56 2.78 -8.28
N LYS A 154 -9.99 2.18 -7.23
CA LYS A 154 -10.30 2.50 -5.84
C LYS A 154 -9.03 2.98 -5.16
N LEU A 155 -9.08 4.17 -4.58
CA LEU A 155 -7.95 4.76 -3.87
C LEU A 155 -8.23 4.71 -2.38
N ASN A 156 -7.23 4.40 -1.57
CA ASN A 156 -7.34 4.54 -0.13
C ASN A 156 -6.09 5.26 0.37
N HIS A 157 -6.29 6.11 1.38
CA HIS A 157 -5.23 6.75 2.11
C HIS A 157 -5.32 6.29 3.55
N ILE A 158 -4.20 5.90 4.13
CA ILE A 158 -4.12 5.42 5.50
C ILE A 158 -2.99 6.18 6.13
N ILE A 159 -3.31 7.01 7.11
CA ILE A 159 -2.37 7.85 7.81
C ILE A 159 -2.13 7.21 9.16
N MET A 160 -0.90 6.79 9.39
CA MET A 160 -0.44 6.37 10.71
C MET A 160 0.17 7.57 11.38
N SER A 161 -0.20 7.83 12.63
CA SER A 161 0.36 8.96 13.38
C SER A 161 1.38 8.54 14.43
N ASP A 162 1.39 7.28 14.86
CA ASP A 162 2.28 6.80 15.91
C ASP A 162 3.64 6.34 15.33
N PHE A 163 4.68 7.14 15.58
CA PHE A 163 6.05 6.84 15.15
C PHE A 163 6.61 5.57 15.82
N LYS A 164 6.29 5.33 17.10
CA LYS A 164 6.82 4.18 17.85
C LYS A 164 6.33 2.86 17.28
N HIS A 165 5.13 2.85 16.72
CA HIS A 165 4.61 1.68 16.00
C HIS A 165 5.30 1.47 14.66
N CYS A 166 5.70 2.52 13.96
CA CYS A 166 6.35 2.39 12.65
C CYS A 166 7.78 1.85 12.72
N ASP A 167 8.45 2.06 13.86
CA ASP A 167 9.87 1.73 14.07
C ASP A 167 10.11 0.56 15.04
N SER A 168 9.07 0.04 15.71
CA SER A 168 9.24 -1.06 16.65
C SER A 168 9.18 -2.44 16.00
N GLU A 169 10.18 -3.28 16.29
CA GLU A 169 10.15 -4.73 16.02
C GLU A 169 9.09 -5.47 16.89
N ASN A 170 8.57 -4.79 17.93
CA ASN A 170 7.58 -5.33 18.85
C ASN A 170 6.19 -5.38 18.22
N ASN A 171 5.96 -6.47 17.49
CA ASN A 171 4.77 -6.80 16.71
C ASN A 171 3.42 -6.86 17.47
N VAL A 172 3.37 -6.69 18.80
CA VAL A 172 2.17 -7.00 19.61
C VAL A 172 1.12 -5.88 19.60
N THR A 173 1.51 -4.60 19.61
CA THR A 173 0.55 -3.48 19.44
C THR A 173 0.26 -3.20 17.97
N LEU A 174 1.28 -3.35 17.10
CA LEU A 174 1.05 -3.44 15.66
C LEU A 174 0.04 -4.56 15.31
N ALA A 175 -0.04 -5.63 16.13
CA ALA A 175 -0.97 -6.77 15.94
C ALA A 175 -2.40 -6.35 15.66
N ASN A 176 -2.90 -5.36 16.40
CA ASN A 176 -4.29 -4.91 16.30
C ASN A 176 -4.47 -3.97 15.09
N ASP A 177 -3.66 -2.92 14.97
CA ASP A 177 -3.80 -1.93 13.90
C ASP A 177 -3.50 -2.52 12.51
N THR A 178 -2.49 -3.38 12.37
CA THR A 178 -2.28 -4.06 11.09
C THR A 178 -3.33 -5.15 10.86
N SER A 179 -3.92 -5.75 11.91
CA SER A 179 -5.06 -6.67 11.71
C SER A 179 -6.30 -5.93 11.24
N GLU A 180 -6.57 -4.73 11.73
CA GLU A 180 -7.64 -3.86 11.24
C GLU A 180 -7.35 -3.35 9.83
N LEU A 181 -6.12 -2.94 9.54
CA LEU A 181 -5.64 -2.58 8.20
C LEU A 181 -5.77 -3.76 7.23
N ILE A 182 -5.34 -4.95 7.62
CA ILE A 182 -5.43 -6.15 6.77
C ILE A 182 -6.87 -6.60 6.63
N HIS A 183 -7.66 -6.57 7.71
CA HIS A 183 -9.09 -6.81 7.66
C HIS A 183 -9.75 -5.81 6.71
N TYR A 184 -9.38 -4.54 6.73
CA TYR A 184 -9.83 -3.53 5.79
C TYR A 184 -9.41 -3.84 4.34
N LEU A 185 -8.12 -4.09 4.10
CA LEU A 185 -7.56 -4.44 2.78
C LEU A 185 -8.17 -5.73 2.21
N THR A 186 -8.65 -6.62 3.06
CA THR A 186 -9.20 -7.93 2.66
C THR A 186 -10.73 -7.99 2.69
N SER A 187 -11.40 -7.06 3.40
CA SER A 187 -12.85 -7.01 3.58
C SER A 187 -13.61 -6.66 2.31
N THR A 188 -14.80 -7.24 2.17
CA THR A 188 -15.76 -6.92 1.11
C THR A 188 -16.47 -5.57 1.33
N THR A 189 -16.57 -5.06 2.57
CA THR A 189 -17.22 -3.76 2.86
C THR A 189 -16.33 -2.55 2.55
N ALA A 190 -15.00 -2.72 2.55
CA ALA A 190 -14.10 -1.73 1.99
C ALA A 190 -14.49 -1.38 0.54
N LYS A 191 -15.12 -2.29 -0.21
CA LYS A 191 -15.50 -2.10 -1.61
C LYS A 191 -16.58 -1.04 -1.89
N CYS A 192 -17.18 -0.39 -0.88
CA CYS A 192 -18.30 0.54 -1.08
C CYS A 192 -17.92 2.02 -1.32
N LEU A 193 -16.71 2.48 -1.00
CA LEU A 193 -16.33 3.90 -1.13
C LEU A 193 -15.09 4.07 -2.02
N LYS A 194 -15.12 5.05 -2.95
CA LYS A 194 -14.06 5.26 -3.97
C LYS A 194 -12.74 5.82 -3.42
N SER A 195 -12.83 6.60 -2.34
CA SER A 195 -11.71 7.14 -1.57
C SER A 195 -12.05 7.09 -0.09
N GLN A 196 -11.12 6.61 0.74
CA GLN A 196 -11.24 6.60 2.20
C GLN A 196 -9.91 7.02 2.81
N THR A 197 -9.96 7.88 3.83
CA THR A 197 -8.79 8.31 4.59
C THR A 197 -8.96 7.84 6.03
N PHE A 198 -8.06 7.00 6.51
CA PHE A 198 -8.04 6.56 7.92
C PHE A 198 -6.92 7.27 8.66
N TYR A 199 -7.16 7.59 9.94
CA TYR A 199 -6.16 8.16 10.83
C TYR A 199 -6.04 7.23 12.04
N PHE A 200 -4.95 6.48 12.11
CA PHE A 200 -4.62 5.66 13.27
C PHE A 200 -3.83 6.53 14.25
N ALA A 201 -4.50 6.96 15.31
CA ALA A 201 -3.88 7.54 16.50
C ALA A 201 -4.25 6.71 17.71
N ASN A 202 -3.25 6.32 18.48
CA ASN A 202 -3.48 5.96 19.87
C ASN A 202 -3.79 7.26 20.63
N ILE A 203 -4.99 7.32 21.21
CA ILE A 203 -5.35 8.29 22.25
C ILE A 203 -4.92 7.70 23.59
#